data_AF-A0A131YE11-F1
#
_entry.id   AF-A0A131YE11-F1
#
_cell.length_a   1.000
_cell.length_b   1.000
_cell.length_c   1.000
_cell.angle_alpha   90.00
_cell.angle_beta   90.00
_cell.angle_gamma   90.00
#
_symmetry.space_group_name_H-M   'P 1'
#
loop_
_entity.id
_entity.type
_entity.pdbx_description
1 polymer ?
#
loop_
_entity_poly.entity_id
_entity_poly.type
_entity_poly.pdbx_seq_one_letter_code
_entity_poly.pdbx_strand_id
1 'polypeptide(L)'
;MCRTTLVIAILLVAFVASTLGKNLGTYPKEGKCKAAFVKYYCLEDGCKEFVGCYTDGFDSYKRCQKKCPNLGKKWPSWPHNQHERSTRLEE
;
A
#
# COMPACT_ATOMS: atom_id res chain seq x y z
N MET A 1 -21.40 18.70 -37.60
CA MET A 1 -20.78 18.95 -36.28
C MET A 1 -20.97 17.77 -35.31
N CYS A 2 -21.06 16.52 -35.78
CA CYS A 2 -21.49 15.37 -34.96
C CYS A 2 -20.46 14.25 -34.76
N ARG A 3 -19.35 14.22 -35.52
CA ARG A 3 -18.34 13.15 -35.43
C ARG A 3 -17.19 13.49 -34.49
N THR A 4 -16.64 14.70 -34.59
CA THR A 4 -15.49 15.13 -33.79
C THR A 4 -15.84 15.33 -32.32
N THR A 5 -17.04 15.85 -32.02
CA THR A 5 -17.56 16.00 -30.65
C THR A 5 -17.76 14.66 -29.95
N LEU A 6 -18.26 13.65 -30.67
CA LEU A 6 -18.45 12.29 -30.16
C LEU A 6 -17.11 11.62 -29.83
N VAL A 7 -16.10 11.78 -30.69
CA VAL A 7 -14.75 11.24 -30.46
C VAL A 7 -14.10 11.90 -29.24
N ILE A 8 -14.21 13.22 -29.10
CA ILE A 8 -13.67 13.94 -27.94
C ILE A 8 -14.37 13.48 -26.64
N ALA A 9 -15.70 13.32 -26.65
CA ALA A 9 -16.43 12.84 -25.50
C ALA A 9 -15.98 11.42 -25.07
N ILE A 10 -15.81 10.49 -26.02
CA ILE A 10 -15.32 9.13 -25.73
C ILE A 10 -13.91 9.16 -25.14
N LEU A 11 -13.01 9.97 -25.71
CA LEU A 11 -11.64 10.12 -25.21
C LEU A 11 -11.60 10.67 -23.79
N LEU A 12 -12.44 11.67 -23.48
CA LEU A 12 -12.53 12.23 -22.14
C LEU A 12 -13.05 11.19 -21.12
N VAL A 13 -14.07 10.40 -21.47
CA VAL A 13 -14.59 9.33 -20.60
C VAL A 13 -13.53 8.26 -20.34
N ALA A 14 -12.81 7.83 -21.38
CA ALA A 14 -11.72 6.85 -21.25
C ALA A 14 -10.54 7.38 -20.41
N PHE A 15 -10.19 8.65 -20.57
CA PHE A 15 -9.14 9.30 -19.79
C PHE A 15 -9.53 9.39 -18.30
N VAL A 16 -10.77 9.79 -17.99
CA VAL A 16 -11.27 9.85 -16.61
C VAL A 16 -11.30 8.46 -15.98
N ALA A 17 -11.78 7.43 -16.68
CA ALA A 17 -11.79 6.05 -16.18
C ALA A 17 -10.37 5.54 -15.86
N SER A 18 -9.37 5.95 -16.63
CA SER A 18 -7.96 5.58 -16.40
C SER A 18 -7.38 6.19 -15.12
N THR A 19 -7.92 7.33 -14.65
CA THR A 19 -7.45 7.98 -13.42
C THR A 19 -7.99 7.37 -12.12
N LEU A 20 -9.04 6.53 -12.20
CA LEU A 20 -9.66 5.89 -11.02
C LEU A 20 -9.11 4.49 -10.70
N GLY A 21 -8.18 3.96 -11.50
CA GLY A 21 -7.53 2.66 -11.27
C GLY A 21 -6.41 2.71 -10.25
N LYS A 22 -6.62 3.28 -9.06
CA LYS A 22 -5.66 3.12 -7.96
C LYS A 22 -5.92 1.77 -7.32
N ASN A 23 -5.02 0.82 -7.62
CA ASN A 23 -4.90 -0.48 -6.97
C ASN A 23 -4.83 -0.31 -5.45
N LEU A 24 -5.99 -0.30 -4.80
CA LEU A 24 -6.13 -0.56 -3.38
C LEU A 24 -5.73 -2.02 -3.19
N GLY A 25 -4.57 -2.23 -2.58
CA GLY A 25 -3.88 -3.51 -2.56
C GLY A 25 -4.76 -4.58 -1.92
N THR A 26 -4.90 -5.71 -2.60
CA THR A 26 -5.39 -6.95 -1.99
C THR A 26 -4.41 -7.40 -0.91
N TYR A 27 -4.91 -8.16 0.08
CA TYR A 27 -4.07 -8.71 1.15
C TYR A 27 -2.88 -9.48 0.57
N PRO A 28 -1.65 -9.24 1.07
CA PRO A 28 -0.46 -9.89 0.55
C PRO A 28 -0.51 -11.39 0.80
N LYS A 29 -0.12 -12.18 -0.20
CA LYS A 29 0.01 -13.62 -0.06
C LYS A 29 1.39 -13.94 0.50
N GLU A 30 1.42 -14.73 1.56
CA GLU A 30 2.67 -15.22 2.13
C GLU A 30 3.32 -16.24 1.18
N GLY A 31 4.63 -16.10 1.00
CA GLY A 31 5.47 -17.01 0.24
C GLY A 31 5.74 -18.32 0.99
N LYS A 32 6.50 -19.21 0.35
CA LYS A 32 6.78 -20.56 0.88
C LYS A 32 7.97 -20.63 1.84
N CYS A 33 8.63 -19.51 2.13
CA CYS A 33 9.80 -19.54 3.01
C CYS A 33 9.38 -19.61 4.47
N LYS A 34 10.25 -20.19 5.31
CA LYS A 34 10.01 -20.33 6.76
C LYS A 34 10.44 -19.11 7.57
N ALA A 35 11.08 -18.13 6.92
CA ALA A 35 11.56 -16.93 7.58
C ALA A 35 10.40 -15.93 7.74
N ALA A 36 10.33 -15.29 8.91
CA ALA A 36 9.36 -14.27 9.22
C ALA A 36 10.03 -12.90 9.25
N PHE A 37 9.63 -12.03 8.33
CA PHE A 37 10.09 -10.64 8.29
C PHE A 37 8.91 -9.70 8.47
N VAL A 38 9.16 -8.59 9.17
CA VAL A 38 8.19 -7.51 9.29
C VAL A 38 8.14 -6.73 7.98
N LYS A 39 6.97 -6.70 7.35
CA LYS A 39 6.71 -5.97 6.11
C LYS A 39 5.45 -5.14 6.27
N TYR A 40 5.41 -3.99 5.60
CA TYR A 40 4.29 -3.07 5.64
C TYR A 40 3.64 -2.94 4.27
N TYR A 41 2.32 -3.06 4.23
CA TYR A 41 1.52 -2.99 3.01
C TYR A 41 0.48 -1.89 3.11
N CYS A 42 0.24 -1.20 1.99
CA CYS A 42 -0.79 -0.19 1.87
C CYS A 42 -2.11 -0.86 1.46
N LEU A 43 -3.05 -0.92 2.40
CA LEU A 43 -4.41 -1.45 2.23
C LEU A 43 -5.44 -0.31 2.28
N GLU A 44 -6.72 -0.63 2.08
CA GLU A 44 -7.82 0.35 2.04
C GLU A 44 -7.99 1.19 3.30
N ASP A 45 -7.53 0.67 4.43
CA ASP A 45 -7.58 1.33 5.72
C ASP A 45 -6.22 1.88 6.17
N GLY A 46 -5.22 1.88 5.27
CA GLY A 46 -3.90 2.46 5.47
C GLY A 46 -2.77 1.43 5.50
N CYS A 47 -1.65 1.82 6.10
CA CYS A 47 -0.48 0.96 6.22
C CYS A 47 -0.66 -0.06 7.35
N LYS A 48 -0.64 -1.35 7.00
CA LYS A 48 -0.70 -2.47 7.96
C LYS A 48 0.61 -3.23 7.98
N GLU A 49 0.91 -3.76 9.15
CA GLU A 49 2.05 -4.64 9.40
C GLU A 49 1.68 -6.10 9.14
N PHE A 50 2.58 -6.82 8.49
CA PHE A 50 2.50 -8.24 8.23
C PHE A 50 3.83 -8.88 8.63
N VAL A 51 3.75 -9.97 9.38
CA VAL A 51 4.92 -10.75 9.81
C VAL A 51 4.86 -12.08 9.09
N GLY A 52 5.87 -12.36 8.27
CA GLY A 52 5.90 -13.60 7.50
C GLY A 52 6.85 -13.55 6.33
N CYS A 53 6.76 -14.56 5.48
CA CYS A 53 7.57 -14.65 4.28
C CYS A 53 6.96 -13.83 3.14
N TYR A 54 7.19 -12.53 3.13
CA TYR A 54 6.66 -11.67 2.06
C TYR A 54 7.77 -11.17 1.14
N THR A 55 7.62 -11.39 -0.17
CA THR A 55 8.56 -10.93 -1.19
C THR A 55 8.48 -9.43 -1.46
N ASP A 56 7.34 -8.82 -1.13
CA ASP A 56 7.03 -7.44 -1.51
C ASP A 56 6.78 -6.56 -0.28
N GLY A 57 6.36 -5.32 -0.52
CA GLY A 57 6.00 -4.37 0.53
C GLY A 57 7.17 -3.53 1.03
N PHE A 58 6.91 -2.76 2.08
CA PHE A 58 7.88 -1.83 2.65
C PHE A 58 8.54 -2.42 3.89
N ASP A 59 9.83 -2.17 4.07
CA ASP A 59 10.56 -2.55 5.30
C ASP A 59 10.35 -1.54 6.44
N SER A 60 9.65 -0.43 6.16
CA SER A 60 9.43 0.64 7.13
C SER A 60 8.03 1.22 7.00
N TYR A 61 7.36 1.34 8.15
CA TYR A 61 6.05 1.97 8.27
C TYR A 61 6.03 3.39 7.71
N LYS A 62 7.07 4.20 7.99
CA LYS A 62 7.18 5.59 7.49
C LYS A 62 7.27 5.64 5.95
N ARG A 63 7.95 4.65 5.36
CA ARG A 63 8.07 4.54 3.88
C ARG A 63 6.76 4.10 3.26
N CYS A 64 6.03 3.21 3.92
CA CYS A 64 4.67 2.85 3.54
C CYS A 64 3.76 4.08 3.58
N GLN A 65 3.71 4.82 4.70
CA GLN A 65 2.85 6.00 4.84
C GLN A 65 3.12 7.08 3.77
N LYS A 66 4.39 7.33 3.44
CA LYS A 66 4.74 8.33 2.43
C LYS A 66 4.24 7.97 1.02
N LYS A 67 4.14 6.67 0.71
CA LYS A 67 3.77 6.16 -0.61
C LYS A 67 2.30 5.74 -0.70
N CYS A 68 1.69 5.36 0.40
CA CYS A 68 0.28 5.01 0.46
C CYS A 68 -0.53 6.28 0.21
N PRO A 69 -1.46 6.30 -0.78
CA PRO A 69 -2.31 7.45 -0.99
C PRO A 69 -3.05 7.73 0.31
N ASN A 70 -2.92 8.95 0.82
CA ASN A 70 -3.62 9.42 2.02
C ASN A 70 -5.11 9.10 1.88
N LEU A 71 -5.54 7.98 2.47
CA LEU A 71 -6.94 7.70 2.77
C LEU A 71 -7.30 8.68 3.88
N GLY A 72 -7.53 9.91 3.44
CA GLY A 72 -7.71 11.05 4.31
C GLY A 72 -8.92 10.80 5.18
N LYS A 73 -8.68 10.61 6.49
CA LYS A 73 -9.24 11.41 7.58
C LYS A 73 -8.85 10.79 8.92
N LYS A 74 -8.05 11.57 9.69
CA LYS A 74 -7.90 11.56 11.16
C LYS A 74 -8.28 10.25 11.86
N TRP A 75 -7.32 9.40 12.23
CA TRP A 75 -7.52 8.47 13.35
C TRP A 75 -6.28 8.37 14.24
N PRO A 76 -6.47 8.12 15.54
CA PRO A 76 -5.63 8.58 16.63
C PRO A 76 -4.33 7.79 16.68
N SER A 77 -3.30 8.46 17.18
CA SER A 77 -2.02 7.88 17.58
C SER A 77 -2.24 6.64 18.44
N TRP A 78 -2.20 5.46 17.84
CA TRP A 78 -2.13 4.20 18.59
C TRP A 78 -0.68 3.97 19.04
N PRO A 79 -0.50 3.41 20.24
CA PRO A 79 0.74 3.51 20.98
C PRO A 79 1.86 2.83 20.21
N HIS A 80 2.99 3.51 20.12
CA HIS A 80 4.25 2.93 19.68
C HIS A 80 4.55 1.72 20.55
N ASN A 81 4.18 0.52 20.10
CA ASN A 81 4.71 -0.70 20.69
C ASN A 81 6.10 -0.87 20.11
N GLN A 82 7.09 -0.22 20.74
CA GLN A 82 8.49 -0.61 20.60
C GLN A 82 8.64 -1.97 21.29
N HIS A 83 8.24 -3.04 20.60
CA HIS A 83 8.71 -4.35 21.01
C HIS A 83 10.08 -4.58 20.38
N GLU A 84 11.06 -4.18 21.18
CA GLU A 84 12.39 -4.80 21.28
C GLU A 84 13.18 -4.97 19.98
N ARG A 85 13.99 -3.94 19.76
CA ARG A 85 15.44 -4.13 19.57
C ARG A 85 15.97 -5.19 20.58
N SER A 86 16.01 -6.44 20.16
CA SER A 86 16.79 -7.53 20.74
C SER A 86 16.98 -8.55 19.62
N THR A 87 18.15 -8.80 19.05
CA THR A 87 19.50 -8.73 19.58
C THR A 87 20.49 -8.22 18.53
N ARG A 88 21.42 -7.44 19.06
CA ARG A 88 22.70 -7.06 18.51
C ARG A 88 23.62 -8.29 18.57
N LEU A 89 24.40 -8.53 17.51
CA LEU A 89 25.73 -9.18 17.48
C LEU A 89 25.93 -10.57 18.14
N GLU A 90 26.91 -11.28 17.58
CA GLU A 90 27.57 -12.52 18.05
C GLU A 90 26.75 -13.78 17.75
N GLU A 91 27.24 -14.76 16.97
CA GLU A 91 28.61 -15.23 16.69
C GLU A 91 28.88 -15.49 15.19
#